data_AF-A0AAD9FLQ4-F1
#
_entry.id   AF-A0AAD9FLQ4-F1
#
_cell.length_a   1.000
_cell.length_b   1.000
_cell.length_c   1.000
_cell.angle_alpha   90.00
_cell.angle_beta   90.00
_cell.angle_gamma   90.00
#
_symmetry.space_group_name_H-M   'P 1'
#
loop_
_entity.id
_entity.type
_entity.pdbx_description
1 polymer ?
#
loop_
_entity_poly.entity_id
_entity_poly.type
_entity_poly.pdbx_seq_one_letter_code
_entity_poly.pdbx_strand_id
1 'polypeptide(L)'
;MEEYNPGDEVAFNADEVNISIKECVEGVIGGTDYNQNKVNQWTASIVEHSLTHLVKQGRPFKYIVNCAIMQKSGAGLHTANSCYWDTTTDGSCTARWENRTMYCVVSVFAVAVTL
;
A
#
# COMPACT_ATOMS: atom_id res chain seq x y z
N MET A 1 11.17 -10.35 -32.80
CA MET A 1 10.97 -8.92 -32.53
C MET A 1 9.79 -8.88 -31.58
N GLU A 2 10.03 -8.68 -30.29
CA GLU A 2 8.93 -8.56 -29.32
C GLU A 2 8.11 -7.33 -29.71
N GLU A 3 6.82 -7.52 -29.93
CA GLU A 3 5.89 -6.43 -30.23
C GLU A 3 5.85 -5.51 -29.00
N TYR A 4 6.26 -4.25 -29.20
CA TYR A 4 6.14 -3.20 -28.20
C TYR A 4 4.66 -3.01 -27.88
N ASN A 5 4.25 -3.40 -26.67
CA ASN A 5 2.90 -3.22 -26.19
C ASN A 5 2.83 -1.96 -25.31
N PRO A 6 2.11 -0.90 -25.70
CA PRO A 6 1.94 0.31 -24.89
C PRO A 6 1.36 0.05 -23.49
N GLY A 7 0.73 -1.13 -23.28
CA GLY A 7 0.25 -1.57 -21.98
C GLY A 7 1.34 -1.77 -20.93
N ASP A 8 2.59 -2.05 -21.33
CA ASP A 8 3.70 -2.26 -20.39
C ASP A 8 4.16 -0.95 -19.71
N GLU A 9 3.94 0.22 -20.33
CA GLU A 9 4.19 1.53 -19.71
C GLU A 9 3.10 1.91 -18.67
N VAL A 10 1.89 1.37 -18.82
CA VAL A 10 0.73 1.68 -17.96
C VAL A 10 0.48 0.58 -16.92
N ALA A 11 1.32 -0.47 -16.88
CA ALA A 11 1.16 -1.55 -15.93
C ALA A 11 1.54 -1.14 -14.50
N PHE A 12 0.70 -1.54 -13.53
CA PHE A 12 0.99 -1.37 -12.11
C PHE A 12 2.12 -2.30 -11.66
N ASN A 13 3.25 -1.72 -11.19
CA ASN A 13 4.35 -2.49 -10.63
C ASN A 13 4.16 -2.74 -9.12
N ALA A 14 3.62 -3.90 -8.78
CA ALA A 14 3.31 -4.27 -7.40
C ALA A 14 4.55 -4.35 -6.49
N ASP A 15 5.70 -4.77 -7.00
CA ASP A 15 6.92 -4.95 -6.21
C ASP A 15 7.55 -3.62 -5.84
N GLU A 16 7.65 -2.70 -6.82
CA GLU A 16 8.14 -1.33 -6.61
C GLU A 16 7.28 -0.61 -5.56
N VAL A 17 5.95 -0.72 -5.70
CA VAL A 17 5.02 -0.13 -4.74
C VAL A 17 5.14 -0.81 -3.37
N ASN A 18 5.28 -2.13 -3.30
CA ASN A 18 5.44 -2.84 -2.01
C ASN A 18 6.64 -2.32 -1.21
N ILE A 19 7.78 -2.10 -1.88
CA ILE A 19 9.00 -1.57 -1.27
C ILE A 19 8.75 -0.15 -0.74
N SER A 20 8.22 0.74 -1.58
CA SER A 20 7.92 2.12 -1.20
C SER A 20 6.96 2.21 0.00
N ILE A 21 5.94 1.36 0.03
CA ILE A 21 4.98 1.31 1.14
C ILE A 21 5.64 0.81 2.43
N LYS A 22 6.52 -0.19 2.36
CA LYS A 22 7.27 -0.66 3.54
C LYS A 22 8.18 0.44 4.09
N GLU A 23 8.83 1.22 3.23
CA GLU A 23 9.64 2.37 3.66
C GLU A 23 8.78 3.44 4.33
N CYS A 24 7.59 3.72 3.82
CA CYS A 24 6.64 4.64 4.44
C CYS A 24 6.23 4.15 5.84
N VAL A 25 5.93 2.87 6.00
CA VAL A 25 5.58 2.27 7.29
C VAL A 25 6.75 2.35 8.26
N GLU A 26 7.95 1.94 7.83
CA GLU A 26 9.17 1.98 8.65
C GLU A 26 9.47 3.41 9.12
N GLY A 27 9.33 4.40 8.24
CA GLY A 27 9.56 5.81 8.57
C GLY A 27 8.58 6.39 9.60
N VAL A 28 7.37 5.85 9.72
CA VAL A 28 6.35 6.34 10.67
C VAL A 28 6.37 5.57 11.99
N ILE A 29 6.49 4.24 11.94
CA ILE A 29 6.33 3.37 13.12
C ILE A 29 7.50 2.43 13.42
N GLY A 30 8.56 2.42 12.59
CA GLY A 30 9.70 1.49 12.69
C GLY A 30 10.34 1.38 14.07
N GLY A 31 10.63 2.54 14.68
CA GLY A 31 11.26 2.63 16.01
C GLY A 31 10.28 2.76 17.17
N THR A 32 8.98 2.50 16.97
CA THR A 32 7.94 2.80 17.97
C THR A 32 7.27 1.56 18.53
N ASP A 33 7.02 1.55 19.83
CA ASP A 33 6.14 0.55 20.45
C ASP A 33 4.67 0.99 20.35
N TYR A 34 3.76 0.02 20.28
CA TYR A 34 2.33 0.25 20.14
C TYR A 34 1.78 1.22 21.21
N ASN A 35 1.02 2.22 20.76
CA ASN A 35 0.31 3.16 21.60
C ASN A 35 -1.06 3.46 20.99
N GLN A 36 -2.13 3.01 21.65
CA GLN A 36 -3.51 3.16 21.18
C GLN A 36 -3.89 4.61 20.85
N ASN A 37 -3.35 5.59 21.59
CA ASN A 37 -3.67 7.01 21.39
C ASN A 37 -3.02 7.59 20.13
N LYS A 38 -2.05 6.86 19.54
CA LYS A 38 -1.31 7.28 18.35
C LYS A 38 -1.72 6.54 17.09
N VAL A 39 -2.45 5.43 17.19
CA VAL A 39 -2.85 4.59 16.05
C VAL A 39 -3.54 5.38 14.95
N ASN A 40 -4.50 6.24 15.28
CA ASN A 40 -5.21 7.06 14.29
C ASN A 40 -4.27 8.05 13.57
N GLN A 41 -3.29 8.60 14.30
CA GLN A 41 -2.28 9.48 13.71
C GLN A 41 -1.33 8.70 12.78
N TRP A 42 -0.87 7.53 13.20
CA TRP A 42 0.05 6.70 12.41
C TRP A 42 -0.61 6.18 11.14
N THR A 43 -1.83 5.66 11.23
CA THR A 43 -2.59 5.20 10.06
C THR A 43 -2.81 6.32 9.06
N ALA A 44 -3.20 7.51 9.50
CA ALA A 44 -3.34 8.69 8.63
C ALA A 44 -2.01 9.07 7.97
N SER A 45 -0.92 9.15 8.73
CA SER A 45 0.40 9.51 8.22
C SER A 45 0.93 8.50 7.21
N ILE A 46 0.76 7.20 7.46
CA ILE A 46 1.15 6.13 6.52
C ILE A 46 0.36 6.26 5.21
N VAL A 47 -0.95 6.46 5.29
CA VAL A 47 -1.81 6.64 4.10
C VAL A 47 -1.38 7.89 3.31
N GLU A 48 -1.17 9.01 3.97
CA GLU A 48 -0.78 10.27 3.34
C GLU A 48 0.60 10.18 2.68
N HIS A 49 1.61 9.62 3.36
CA HIS A 49 2.94 9.42 2.80
C HIS A 49 2.92 8.48 1.60
N SER A 50 2.17 7.38 1.71
CA SER A 50 1.99 6.40 0.63
C SER A 50 1.36 7.04 -0.61
N LEU A 51 0.23 7.74 -0.44
CA LEU A 51 -0.45 8.45 -1.53
C LEU A 51 0.43 9.52 -2.16
N THR A 52 1.13 10.31 -1.33
CA THR A 52 2.05 11.35 -1.81
C THR A 52 3.16 10.76 -2.67
N HIS A 53 3.74 9.63 -2.25
CA HIS A 53 4.78 8.96 -3.02
C HIS A 53 4.24 8.41 -4.35
N LEU A 54 3.09 7.76 -4.34
CA LEU A 54 2.46 7.19 -5.54
C LEU A 54 2.07 8.27 -6.56
N VAL A 55 1.43 9.35 -6.11
CA VAL A 55 1.01 10.44 -7.00
C VAL A 55 2.22 11.17 -7.60
N LYS A 56 3.33 11.28 -6.88
CA LYS A 56 4.58 11.87 -7.40
C LYS A 56 5.18 11.10 -8.58
N GLN A 57 4.84 9.82 -8.76
CA GLN A 57 5.29 9.05 -9.91
C GLN A 57 4.64 9.52 -11.23
N GLY A 58 3.58 10.32 -11.17
CA GLY A 58 2.95 10.91 -12.35
C GLY A 58 2.28 9.90 -13.28
N ARG A 59 2.07 8.66 -12.83
CA ARG A 59 1.42 7.60 -13.61
C ARG A 59 -0.11 7.81 -13.61
N PRO A 60 -0.81 7.44 -14.69
CA PRO A 60 -2.24 7.73 -14.88
C PRO A 60 -3.13 6.76 -14.11
N PHE A 61 -3.05 6.80 -12.78
CA PHE A 61 -3.85 5.94 -11.89
C PHE A 61 -4.68 6.75 -10.90
N LYS A 62 -5.85 6.22 -10.54
CA LYS A 62 -6.52 6.51 -9.28
C LYS A 62 -6.00 5.55 -8.23
N TYR A 63 -5.41 6.10 -7.17
CA TYR A 63 -4.87 5.32 -6.06
C TYR A 63 -5.83 5.27 -4.88
N ILE A 64 -5.95 4.09 -4.26
CA ILE A 64 -6.64 3.86 -3.00
C ILE A 64 -5.65 3.20 -2.05
N VAL A 65 -5.51 3.73 -0.84
CA VAL A 65 -4.62 3.17 0.19
C VAL A 65 -5.43 2.90 1.45
N ASN A 66 -5.39 1.67 1.94
CA ASN A 66 -5.99 1.26 3.21
C ASN A 66 -4.89 0.80 4.17
N CYS A 67 -4.91 1.30 5.40
CA CYS A 67 -3.93 0.95 6.44
C CYS A 67 -4.64 0.45 7.70
N ALA A 68 -4.24 -0.74 8.17
CA ALA A 68 -4.69 -1.30 9.43
C ALA A 68 -3.49 -1.52 10.36
N ILE A 69 -3.60 -1.06 11.62
CA ILE A 69 -2.63 -1.34 12.68
C ILE A 69 -3.35 -2.09 13.79
N MET A 70 -2.75 -3.18 14.27
CA MET A 70 -3.32 -4.03 15.33
C MET A 70 -2.27 -4.33 16.40
N GLN A 71 -2.63 -4.18 17.67
CA GLN A 71 -1.78 -4.58 18.78
C GLN A 71 -1.52 -6.10 18.78
N LYS A 72 -0.28 -6.50 19.06
CA LYS A 72 0.07 -7.91 19.32
C LYS A 72 -0.33 -8.28 20.74
N SER A 73 -1.52 -8.86 20.88
CA SER A 73 -2.08 -9.35 22.15
C SER A 73 -2.43 -10.84 22.12
N GLY A 74 -1.94 -11.57 21.12
CA GLY A 74 -2.25 -12.99 20.90
C GLY A 74 -3.48 -13.25 20.02
N ALA A 75 -4.21 -12.21 19.63
CA ALA A 75 -5.29 -12.31 18.66
C ALA A 75 -4.77 -12.38 17.21
N GLY A 76 -5.50 -13.09 16.35
CA GLY A 76 -5.20 -13.18 14.92
C GLY A 76 -5.82 -12.04 14.11
N LEU A 77 -5.21 -11.74 12.95
CA LEU A 77 -5.70 -10.77 11.96
C LEU A 77 -5.84 -11.45 10.60
N HIS A 78 -7.02 -11.37 9.98
CA HIS A 78 -7.26 -11.84 8.62
C HIS A 78 -7.79 -10.69 7.76
N THR A 79 -7.06 -10.35 6.70
CA THR A 79 -7.46 -9.35 5.71
C THR A 79 -7.55 -10.00 4.33
N ALA A 80 -8.61 -9.67 3.60
CA ALA A 80 -8.82 -10.10 2.22
C ALA A 80 -9.31 -8.92 1.41
N ASN A 81 -8.99 -8.92 0.11
CA ASN A 81 -9.48 -7.95 -0.86
C ASN A 81 -10.19 -8.68 -1.99
N SER A 82 -11.15 -8.00 -2.61
CA SER A 82 -11.88 -8.48 -3.79
C SER A 82 -12.11 -7.29 -4.70
N CYS A 83 -11.75 -7.42 -5.96
CA CYS A 83 -11.78 -6.35 -6.95
C CYS A 83 -12.48 -6.83 -8.21
N TYR A 84 -13.21 -5.93 -8.86
CA TYR A 84 -13.78 -6.13 -10.19
C TYR A 84 -13.29 -5.00 -11.08
N TRP A 85 -12.36 -5.32 -11.98
CA TRP A 85 -11.47 -4.35 -12.64
C TRP A 85 -10.78 -4.98 -13.87
N ASP A 86 -10.00 -4.21 -14.63
CA ASP A 86 -9.22 -4.72 -15.77
C ASP A 86 -7.89 -5.32 -15.28
N THR A 87 -7.75 -6.64 -15.41
CA THR A 87 -6.56 -7.38 -14.95
C THR A 87 -5.29 -7.08 -15.72
N THR A 88 -5.40 -6.34 -16.83
CA THR A 88 -4.26 -5.96 -17.68
C THR A 88 -3.62 -4.66 -17.19
N THR A 89 -4.43 -3.72 -16.71
CA THR A 89 -3.99 -2.35 -16.42
C THR A 89 -4.11 -1.99 -14.94
N ASP A 90 -5.09 -2.56 -14.23
CA ASP A 90 -5.32 -2.32 -12.82
C ASP A 90 -4.49 -3.28 -11.95
N GLY A 91 -4.19 -2.87 -10.73
CA GLY A 91 -3.39 -3.70 -9.83
C GLY A 91 -3.51 -3.33 -8.36
N SER A 92 -3.06 -4.25 -7.50
CA SER A 92 -2.94 -4.01 -6.07
C SER A 92 -1.70 -4.66 -5.51
N CYS A 93 -1.27 -4.16 -4.35
CA CYS A 93 -0.30 -4.84 -3.52
C CYS A 93 -0.70 -4.72 -2.05
N THR A 94 -0.39 -5.75 -1.27
CA THR A 94 -0.53 -5.70 0.19
C THR A 94 0.84 -5.82 0.84
N ALA A 95 1.28 -4.74 1.48
CA ALA A 95 2.46 -4.72 2.33
C ALA A 95 2.08 -5.15 3.75
N ARG A 96 2.85 -6.09 4.30
CA ARG A 96 2.75 -6.53 5.70
C ARG A 96 4.02 -6.11 6.41
N TRP A 97 3.85 -5.51 7.58
CA TRP A 97 4.93 -5.08 8.46
C TRP A 97 4.57 -5.46 9.90
N GLU A 98 5.58 -5.77 10.70
CA GLU A 98 5.38 -6.06 12.10
C GLU A 98 6.61 -5.69 12.92
N ASN A 99 6.39 -5.39 14.19
CA ASN A 99 7.46 -5.34 15.18
C ASN A 99 7.07 -6.17 16.40
N ARG A 100 7.76 -5.97 17.53
CA ARG A 100 7.48 -6.70 18.76
C ARG A 100 6.05 -6.50 19.30
N THR A 101 5.44 -5.33 19.11
CA THR A 101 4.21 -4.92 19.82
C THR A 101 2.99 -4.73 18.93
N MET A 102 3.14 -4.73 17.59
CA MET A 102 2.02 -4.56 16.67
C MET A 102 2.25 -5.17 15.28
N TYR A 103 1.15 -5.38 14.56
CA TYR A 103 1.09 -5.62 13.13
C TYR A 103 0.64 -4.35 12.40
N CYS A 104 1.13 -4.13 11.19
CA CYS A 104 0.63 -3.14 10.25
C CYS A 104 0.43 -3.80 8.88
N VAL A 105 -0.75 -3.60 8.30
CA VAL A 105 -1.09 -4.10 6.96
C VAL A 105 -1.57 -2.92 6.13
N VAL A 106 -0.88 -2.67 5.02
CA VAL A 106 -1.24 -1.61 4.07
C VAL A 106 -1.58 -2.26 2.74
N SER A 107 -2.77 -1.97 2.22
CA SER A 107 -3.19 -2.40 0.88
C SER A 107 -3.33 -1.19 -0.03
N VAL A 108 -2.68 -1.25 -1.18
CA VAL A 108 -2.76 -0.24 -2.23
C VAL A 108 -3.50 -0.84 -3.40
N PHE A 109 -4.40 -0.06 -4.00
CA PHE A 109 -5.06 -0.36 -5.26
C PHE A 109 -4.76 0.79 -6.23
N ALA A 110 -4.40 0.45 -7.44
CA ALA A 110 -4.20 1.38 -8.55
C ALA A 110 -5.16 1.00 -9.66
N VAL A 111 -6.04 1.93 -10.01
CA VAL A 111 -7.00 1.76 -11.11
C VAL A 111 -6.59 2.70 -12.23
N ALA A 112 -6.21 2.15 -13.37
CA ALA A 112 -5.75 2.90 -14.53
C ALA A 112 -6.86 3.83 -15.00
N VAL A 113 -6.46 5.05 -15.36
CA VAL A 113 -7.35 6.04 -15.96
C VAL A 113 -6.91 6.15 -17.42
N THR A 114 -7.68 5.52 -18.30
CA THR A 114 -7.60 5.80 -19.72
C THR A 114 -8.06 7.25 -19.93
N LEU A 115 -7.15 8.09 -20.41
CA LEU A 115 -7.50 9.39 -21.01
C LEU A 115 -7.82 9.20 -22.49
#